data_AF-A0AAD5MDR4-F1
#
_entry.id   AF-A0AAD5MDR4-F1
#
_cell.length_a   1.000
_cell.length_b   1.000
_cell.length_c   1.000
_cell.angle_alpha   90.00
_cell.angle_beta   90.00
_cell.angle_gamma   90.00
#
_symmetry.space_group_name_H-M   'P 1'
#
loop_
_entity.id
_entity.type
_entity.pdbx_description
1 polymer ?
#
loop_
_entity_poly.entity_id
_entity_poly.type
_entity_poly.pdbx_seq_one_letter_code
_entity_poly.pdbx_strand_id
1 'polypeptide(L)'
;MNVFRNQTYTAVKLEQPTTFATFVYTAYDYNNGRWIEMDRSTIRSQLDGGTQERYVDSLRRIALSVSAGGRATHQLETGMYFANSNPGGEMEELRKQPLNEITDNK
;
A
#
# COMPACT_ATOMS: atom_id res chain seq x y z
N MET A 1 -25.10 20.68 20.24
CA MET A 1 -24.46 20.46 18.94
C MET A 1 -25.26 19.37 18.23
N ASN A 2 -25.93 19.67 17.13
CA ASN A 2 -26.73 18.68 16.41
C ASN A 2 -25.88 18.12 15.26
N VAL A 3 -25.54 16.83 15.34
CA VAL A 3 -24.73 16.17 14.29
C VAL A 3 -25.67 15.85 13.13
N PHE A 4 -25.41 16.44 11.96
CA PHE A 4 -26.24 16.20 10.78
C PHE A 4 -26.18 14.71 10.41
N ARG A 5 -27.35 14.06 10.42
CA ARG A 5 -27.53 12.63 10.06
C ARG A 5 -26.63 11.66 10.84
N ASN A 6 -26.16 12.05 12.03
CA ASN A 6 -25.23 11.24 12.82
C ASN A 6 -23.98 10.78 12.04
N GLN A 7 -23.52 11.59 11.08
CA GLN A 7 -22.34 11.29 10.27
C GLN A 7 -21.06 11.71 10.99
N THR A 8 -20.06 10.84 10.92
CA THR A 8 -18.74 11.04 11.48
C THR A 8 -17.68 10.85 10.42
N TYR A 9 -16.67 11.71 10.44
CA TYR A 9 -15.55 11.66 9.50
C TYR A 9 -14.24 11.69 10.27
N THR A 10 -13.25 10.94 9.78
CA THR A 10 -11.87 11.02 10.24
C THR A 10 -11.10 11.89 9.26
N ALA A 11 -10.52 12.99 9.75
CA ALA A 11 -9.59 13.82 9.00
C ALA A 11 -8.15 13.33 9.22
N VAL A 12 -7.36 13.24 8.15
CA VAL A 12 -5.95 12.82 8.18
C VAL A 12 -5.10 13.75 7.32
N LYS A 13 -3.89 14.06 7.80
CA LYS A 13 -2.87 14.73 7.00
C LYS A 13 -1.99 13.65 6.36
N LEU A 14 -1.97 13.58 5.04
CA LEU A 14 -1.09 12.67 4.30
C LEU A 14 0.24 13.38 4.01
N GLU A 15 1.34 12.77 4.40
CA GLU A 15 2.71 13.25 4.14
C GLU A 15 3.31 12.59 2.90
N GLN A 16 4.61 12.83 2.64
CA GLN A 16 5.31 12.16 1.56
C GLN A 16 5.29 10.63 1.80
N PRO A 17 4.86 9.82 0.81
CA PRO A 17 4.74 8.39 0.99
C PRO A 17 6.09 7.68 0.90
N THR A 18 6.12 6.46 1.42
CA THR A 18 7.09 5.43 1.02
C THR A 18 6.41 4.49 0.03
N THR A 19 7.07 4.23 -1.10
CA THR A 19 6.62 3.41 -2.22
C THR A 19 7.09 1.96 -2.06
N PHE A 20 6.19 1.01 -2.27
CA PHE A 20 6.49 -0.42 -2.24
C PHE A 20 5.96 -1.13 -3.48
N ALA A 21 6.71 -2.10 -3.99
CA ALA A 21 6.22 -3.12 -4.90
C ALA A 21 5.96 -4.43 -4.14
N THR A 22 4.85 -5.08 -4.46
CA THR A 22 4.52 -6.41 -3.94
C THR A 22 4.52 -7.38 -5.11
N PHE A 23 5.42 -8.37 -5.06
CA PHE A 23 5.54 -9.44 -6.04
C PHE A 23 4.97 -10.73 -5.45
N VAL A 24 4.35 -11.55 -6.30
CA VAL A 24 4.00 -12.92 -5.98
C VAL A 24 4.89 -13.83 -6.82
N TYR A 25 5.76 -14.59 -6.16
CA TYR A 25 6.51 -15.66 -6.80
C TYR A 25 5.73 -16.96 -6.61
N THR A 26 5.56 -17.71 -7.69
CA THR A 26 4.96 -19.04 -7.65
C THR A 26 5.73 -19.99 -8.55
N ALA A 27 6.16 -21.12 -8.00
CA ALA A 27 6.76 -22.21 -8.75
C ALA A 27 5.70 -23.28 -9.04
N TYR A 28 5.66 -23.76 -10.28
CA TYR A 28 4.76 -24.82 -10.69
C TYR A 28 5.53 -26.01 -11.24
N ASP A 29 5.03 -27.21 -10.97
CA ASP A 29 5.42 -28.45 -11.65
C ASP A 29 4.29 -28.90 -12.57
N TYR A 30 4.63 -29.46 -13.74
CA TYR A 30 3.65 -30.01 -14.68
C TYR A 30 3.71 -31.53 -14.65
N ASN A 31 2.68 -32.14 -14.06
CA ASN A 31 2.62 -33.58 -13.87
C ASN A 31 1.20 -34.11 -14.11
N ASN A 32 1.08 -35.27 -14.76
CA ASN A 32 -0.19 -35.92 -15.07
C ASN A 32 -1.23 -34.99 -15.72
N GLY A 33 -0.79 -34.16 -16.67
CA GLY A 33 -1.68 -33.29 -17.44
C GLY A 33 -2.11 -32.00 -16.73
N ARG A 34 -1.59 -31.70 -15.53
CA ARG A 34 -1.96 -30.51 -14.74
C ARG A 34 -0.74 -29.77 -14.17
N TRP A 35 -0.90 -28.46 -14.02
CA TRP A 35 0.03 -27.63 -13.24
C TRP A 35 -0.28 -27.78 -11.74
N ILE A 36 0.76 -27.97 -10.95
CA ILE A 36 0.70 -28.11 -9.49
C ILE A 36 1.57 -27.00 -8.90
N GLU A 37 1.00 -26.18 -8.02
CA GLU A 37 1.75 -25.17 -7.27
C GLU A 37 2.66 -25.87 -6.25
N MET A 38 3.97 -25.62 -6.34
CA MET A 38 4.98 -26.27 -5.52
C MET A 38 5.57 -25.34 -4.46
N ASP A 39 5.66 -24.06 -4.77
CA ASP A 39 6.16 -23.03 -3.88
C ASP A 39 5.47 -21.71 -4.19
N ARG A 40 5.21 -20.91 -3.16
CA ARG A 40 4.60 -19.59 -3.30
C ARG A 40 5.07 -18.66 -2.21
N SER A 41 5.50 -17.46 -2.60
CA SER A 41 5.92 -16.42 -1.67
C SER A 41 5.45 -15.05 -2.12
N THR A 42 5.18 -14.17 -1.15
CA THR A 42 4.89 -12.77 -1.38
C THR A 42 6.10 -11.95 -0.96
N ILE A 43 6.71 -11.23 -1.90
CA ILE A 43 7.89 -10.40 -1.66
C ILE A 43 7.49 -8.94 -1.71
N ARG A 44 7.76 -8.20 -0.63
CA ARG A 44 7.58 -6.75 -0.56
C ARG A 44 8.94 -6.06 -0.68
N SER A 45 9.08 -5.16 -1.64
CA SER A 45 10.30 -4.37 -1.88
C SER A 45 9.99 -2.89 -1.76
N GLN A 46 10.80 -2.15 -0.99
CA GLN A 46 10.77 -0.68 -0.98
C GLN A 46 11.40 -0.14 -2.26
N LEU A 47 10.85 0.94 -2.82
CA LEU A 47 11.29 1.49 -4.11
C LEU A 47 11.98 2.87 -4.02
N ASP A 48 11.84 3.61 -2.92
CA ASP A 48 12.40 4.97 -2.81
C ASP A 48 13.91 4.99 -2.45
N GLY A 49 14.57 3.83 -2.42
CA GLY A 49 15.97 3.67 -2.02
C GLY A 49 16.83 2.99 -3.09
N GLY A 50 17.97 2.45 -2.67
CA GLY A 50 18.83 1.63 -3.54
C GLY A 50 18.23 0.27 -3.87
N THR A 51 18.96 -0.52 -4.66
CA THR A 51 18.61 -1.89 -5.04
C THR A 51 18.28 -2.74 -3.81
N GLN A 52 17.13 -3.40 -3.84
CA GLN A 52 16.68 -4.35 -2.83
C GLN A 52 16.85 -5.77 -3.35
N GLU A 53 17.51 -6.65 -2.60
CA GLU A 53 17.69 -8.06 -2.99
C GLU A 53 17.08 -9.01 -1.95
N ARG A 54 16.36 -10.03 -2.42
CA ARG A 54 15.78 -11.10 -1.58
C ARG A 54 15.75 -12.43 -2.32
N TYR A 55 15.94 -13.54 -1.58
CA TYR A 55 15.64 -14.87 -2.09
C TYR A 55 14.13 -15.08 -2.24
N VAL A 56 13.69 -15.69 -3.34
CA VAL A 56 12.26 -15.87 -3.66
C VAL A 56 11.78 -17.30 -3.46
N ASP A 57 12.67 -18.28 -3.63
CA ASP A 57 12.39 -19.69 -3.45
C ASP A 57 12.68 -20.17 -2.02
N SER A 58 11.93 -21.17 -1.58
CA SER A 58 12.08 -21.83 -0.28
C SER A 58 13.48 -22.41 -0.03
N LEU A 59 14.22 -22.79 -1.09
CA LEU A 59 15.58 -23.31 -1.00
C LEU A 59 16.67 -22.22 -0.99
N ARG A 60 16.29 -20.95 -1.15
CA ARG A 60 17.19 -19.79 -1.20
C ARG A 60 18.29 -19.91 -2.26
N ARG A 61 17.93 -20.36 -3.45
CA ARG A 61 18.85 -20.50 -4.59
C ARG A 61 18.65 -19.42 -5.65
N ILE A 62 17.48 -18.79 -5.67
CA ILE A 62 17.08 -17.79 -6.65
C ILE A 62 16.84 -16.48 -5.90
N ALA A 63 17.60 -15.46 -6.28
CA ALA A 63 17.45 -14.10 -5.74
C ALA A 63 16.78 -13.18 -6.77
N LEU A 64 15.90 -12.31 -6.28
CA LEU A 64 15.31 -11.21 -7.02
C LEU A 64 15.90 -9.90 -6.51
N SER A 65 16.55 -9.17 -7.41
CA SER A 65 17.05 -7.82 -7.18
C SER A 65 16.15 -6.79 -7.88
N VAL A 66 15.62 -5.84 -7.13
CA VAL A 66 14.66 -4.83 -7.59
C VAL A 66 15.25 -3.44 -7.41
N SER A 67 15.26 -2.65 -8.48
CA SER A 67 15.67 -1.23 -8.45
C SER A 67 14.64 -0.39 -9.21
N ALA A 68 14.24 0.74 -8.63
CA ALA A 68 13.39 1.70 -9.32
C ALA A 68 14.25 2.70 -10.12
N GLY A 69 13.84 3.01 -11.35
CA GLY A 69 14.50 4.02 -12.19
C GLY A 69 14.21 5.47 -11.78
N GLY A 70 13.34 5.68 -10.79
CA GLY A 70 12.88 6.98 -10.34
C GLY A 70 11.65 6.86 -9.44
N ARG A 71 11.03 8.00 -9.12
CA ARG A 71 9.77 8.04 -8.35
C ARG A 71 8.62 7.38 -9.13
N ALA A 72 7.59 6.93 -8.41
CA ALA A 72 6.35 6.47 -9.01
C ALA A 72 5.74 7.56 -9.91
N THR A 73 5.10 7.15 -11.00
CA THR A 73 4.56 8.07 -12.03
C THR A 73 3.46 8.98 -11.50
N HIS A 74 2.73 8.51 -10.47
CA HIS A 74 1.66 9.26 -9.82
C HIS A 74 1.82 9.15 -8.32
N GLN A 75 1.57 10.26 -7.62
CA GLN A 75 1.63 10.33 -6.17
C GLN A 75 0.46 11.18 -5.68
N LEU A 76 -0.21 10.75 -4.61
CA LEU A 76 -1.13 11.62 -3.90
C LEU A 76 -0.37 12.82 -3.34
N GLU A 77 -0.94 14.01 -3.51
CA GLU A 77 -0.39 15.24 -2.98
C GLU A 77 -0.41 15.23 -1.45
N THR A 78 0.62 15.82 -0.84
CA THR A 78 0.62 16.09 0.60
C THR A 78 -0.51 17.05 0.95
N GLY A 79 -1.26 16.76 2.02
CA GLY A 79 -2.35 17.63 2.48
C GLY A 79 -3.42 16.92 3.30
N MET A 80 -4.52 17.63 3.55
CA MET A 80 -5.66 17.14 4.32
C MET A 80 -6.61 16.31 3.45
N TYR A 81 -6.96 15.13 3.96
CA TYR A 81 -7.92 14.19 3.40
C TYR A 81 -8.88 13.73 4.49
N PHE A 82 -9.99 13.11 4.11
CA PHE A 82 -10.94 12.57 5.08
C PHE A 82 -11.65 11.32 4.55
N ALA A 83 -12.16 10.50 5.46
CA ALA A 83 -13.01 9.35 5.16
C ALA A 83 -14.17 9.27 6.15
N ASN A 84 -15.26 8.59 5.76
CA ASN A 84 -16.34 8.25 6.70
C ASN A 84 -15.77 7.35 7.81
N SER A 85 -16.08 7.67 9.06
CA SER A 85 -15.78 6.81 10.20
C SER A 85 -16.94 5.86 10.42
N ASN A 86 -16.73 4.56 10.22
CA ASN A 86 -17.73 3.56 10.54
C ASN A 86 -17.69 3.19 12.04
N PRO A 87 -18.80 2.72 12.65
CA PRO A 87 -18.87 2.42 14.08
C PRO A 87 -17.85 1.37 14.59
N GLY A 88 -17.16 0.66 13.70
CA GLY A 88 -16.07 -0.28 14.03
C GLY A 88 -14.65 0.28 13.88
N GLY A 89 -14.50 1.57 13.58
CA GLY A 89 -13.19 2.21 13.31
C GLY A 89 -12.64 1.95 11.91
N GLU A 90 -13.36 1.18 11.08
CA GLU A 90 -13.06 1.04 9.66
C GLU A 90 -13.27 2.38 8.95
N MET A 91 -12.31 2.73 8.09
CA MET A 91 -12.38 3.91 7.23
C MET A 91 -12.70 3.46 5.81
N GLU A 92 -13.63 4.15 5.17
CA GLU A 92 -13.90 3.99 3.74
C GLU A 92 -12.80 4.65 2.88
N GLU A 93 -13.05 4.79 1.58
CA GLU A 93 -12.15 5.49 0.66
C GLU A 93 -11.92 6.96 1.06
N LEU A 94 -10.67 7.38 0.95
CA LEU A 94 -10.25 8.76 1.19
C LEU A 94 -10.82 9.71 0.13
N ARG A 95 -11.23 10.89 0.60
CA ARG A 95 -11.76 11.99 -0.22
C ARG A 95 -10.95 13.25 0.02
N LYS A 96 -10.92 14.14 -0.97
CA LYS A 96 -10.23 15.44 -0.91
C LYS A 96 -11.21 16.59 -1.13
N GLN A 97 -11.28 17.50 -0.16
CA GLN A 97 -12.00 18.77 -0.20
C GLN A 97 -11.23 19.78 0.66
N PRO A 98 -11.47 21.11 0.53
CA PRO A 98 -10.91 22.09 1.45
C PRO A 98 -11.22 21.72 2.91
N LEU A 99 -10.17 21.44 3.68
CA LEU A 99 -10.26 20.93 5.05
C LEU A 99 -9.11 21.52 5.86
N ASN A 100 -9.44 22.07 7.03
CA ASN A 100 -8.49 22.70 7.94
C ASN A 100 -7.50 21.67 8.52
N GLU A 101 -6.26 22.09 8.74
CA GLU A 101 -5.34 21.37 9.60
C GLU A 101 -5.75 21.51 11.08
N ILE A 102 -5.21 20.64 11.93
CA ILE A 102 -5.52 20.64 13.38
C ILE A 102 -5.13 21.95 14.08
N THR A 103 -4.18 22.69 13.51
CA THR A 103 -3.69 23.97 14.05
C THR A 103 -4.36 25.20 13.44
N ASP A 104 -5.18 25.03 12.41
CA ASP A 104 -5.86 26.15 11.77
C ASP A 104 -7.03 26.64 12.62
N ASN A 105 -7.29 27.95 12.58
CA ASN A 105 -8.40 28.61 13.28
C ASN A 105 -8.36 28.49 14.81
N LYS A 106 -7.17 28.69 15.40
CA LYS A 106 -6.98 28.91 16.83
C LYS A 106 -7.50 30.27 17.29
#